data_AF-A0A2R6DC91-F1
#
_entry.id   AF-A0A2R6DC91-F1
#
_cell.length_a   1.000
_cell.length_b   1.000
_cell.length_c   1.000
_cell.angle_alpha   90.00
_cell.angle_beta   90.00
_cell.angle_gamma   90.00
#
_symmetry.space_group_name_H-M   'P 1'
#
loop_
_entity.id
_entity.type
_entity.pdbx_description
1 polymer ?
#
loop_
_entity_poly.entity_id
_entity_poly.type
_entity_poly.pdbx_seq_one_letter_code
_entity_poly.pdbx_strand_id
1 'polypeptide(L)'
;MSNDSPADEEEIEVETEDSLEASETETSEAVLDVESVEEQEQSIEELRGTIGEQNERIEELEGLLLDLSARVADGDGTGVCPECHGPMIKRNPWFRSARIECTQCGEVFHEY
;
A
#
# COMPACT_ATOMS: atom_id res chain seq x y z
N MET A 1 36.19 -5.68 61.47
CA MET A 1 35.07 -5.23 62.31
C MET A 1 33.79 -5.62 61.59
N SER A 2 32.95 -6.33 62.32
CA SER A 2 31.76 -7.06 61.90
C SER A 2 30.61 -6.18 61.42
N ASN A 3 29.77 -6.74 60.54
CA ASN A 3 28.36 -7.11 60.80
C ASN A 3 27.95 -8.09 59.65
N ASP A 4 27.55 -9.34 59.86
CA ASP A 4 26.33 -9.84 60.54
C ASP A 4 25.08 -9.39 59.76
N SER A 5 24.24 -10.21 59.10
CA SER A 5 23.67 -11.51 59.45
C SER A 5 23.02 -12.18 58.20
N PRO A 6 22.56 -13.45 58.29
CA PRO A 6 22.25 -14.36 57.18
C PRO A 6 20.73 -14.49 56.87
N ALA A 7 20.43 -15.42 55.96
CA ALA A 7 19.13 -16.02 55.62
C ALA A 7 18.26 -15.27 54.61
N ASP A 8 18.06 -15.86 53.43
CA ASP A 8 16.81 -16.59 53.17
C ASP A 8 17.00 -17.45 51.91
N GLU A 9 17.08 -18.77 52.12
CA GLU A 9 17.00 -19.77 51.07
C GLU A 9 15.51 -20.05 50.85
N GLU A 10 14.88 -19.39 49.88
CA GLU A 10 13.58 -19.85 49.39
C GLU A 10 13.82 -20.93 48.32
N GLU A 11 13.85 -22.18 48.78
CA GLU A 11 13.63 -23.35 47.94
C GLU A 11 12.17 -23.31 47.46
N ILE A 12 11.99 -23.09 46.15
CA ILE A 12 10.68 -23.21 45.50
C ILE A 12 10.47 -24.70 45.24
N GLU A 13 9.73 -25.37 46.12
CA GLU A 13 9.19 -26.71 45.87
C GLU A 13 8.06 -26.59 44.83
N VAL A 14 8.34 -26.99 43.59
CA VAL A 14 7.30 -27.15 42.57
C VAL A 14 6.71 -28.54 42.76
N GLU A 15 5.54 -28.60 43.40
CA GLU A 15 4.71 -29.80 43.45
C GLU A 15 4.29 -30.20 42.02
N THR A 16 4.89 -31.27 41.52
CA THR A 16 4.42 -31.99 40.34
C THR A 16 3.35 -32.98 40.77
N GLU A 17 2.09 -32.55 40.75
CA GLU A 17 0.93 -33.44 40.81
C GLU A 17 0.22 -33.45 39.45
N ASP A 18 0.61 -34.46 38.67
CA ASP A 18 -0.27 -35.35 37.91
C ASP A 18 -1.72 -34.88 37.75
N SER A 19 -2.02 -34.24 36.62
CA SER A 19 -3.38 -34.24 36.05
C SER A 19 -3.31 -34.83 34.66
N LEU A 20 -3.33 -36.17 34.64
CA LEU A 20 -3.63 -37.01 33.50
C LEU A 20 -5.05 -36.75 32.99
N GLU A 21 -5.26 -35.69 32.21
CA GLU A 21 -6.47 -35.48 31.38
C GLU A 21 -6.05 -34.87 30.03
N ALA A 22 -5.10 -35.51 29.36
CA ALA A 22 -4.69 -35.16 28.00
C ALA A 22 -4.85 -36.38 27.09
N SER A 23 -6.09 -36.75 26.75
CA SER A 23 -6.33 -37.66 25.62
C SER A 23 -7.79 -37.73 25.12
N GLU A 24 -8.60 -36.66 25.14
CA GLU A 24 -9.89 -36.69 24.40
C GLU A 24 -10.25 -35.37 23.67
N THR A 25 -9.30 -34.44 23.50
CA THR A 25 -9.59 -33.15 22.81
C THR A 25 -8.88 -32.97 21.47
N GLU A 26 -8.10 -33.96 21.00
CA GLU A 26 -7.30 -33.78 19.76
C GLU A 26 -8.02 -34.20 18.47
N THR A 27 -9.30 -34.57 18.54
CA THR A 27 -10.10 -34.95 17.35
C THR A 27 -11.27 -34.03 17.06
N SER A 28 -11.41 -32.92 17.79
CA SER A 28 -12.48 -31.93 17.57
C SER A 28 -11.99 -30.56 17.08
N GLU A 29 -10.67 -30.33 17.02
CA GLU A 29 -10.06 -29.09 16.49
C GLU A 29 -9.91 -29.10 14.96
N ALA A 30 -10.00 -30.26 14.33
CA ALA A 30 -9.81 -30.44 12.89
C ALA A 30 -11.11 -30.38 12.05
N VAL A 31 -12.26 -30.09 12.67
CA VAL A 31 -13.46 -29.69 11.92
C VAL A 31 -13.35 -28.19 11.68
N LEU A 32 -12.42 -27.79 10.82
CA LEU A 32 -12.49 -26.49 10.16
C LEU A 32 -13.88 -26.42 9.53
N ASP A 33 -14.72 -25.57 10.12
CA ASP A 33 -16.11 -25.40 9.74
C ASP A 33 -16.15 -25.10 8.25
N VAL A 34 -16.63 -26.06 7.45
CA VAL A 34 -16.64 -25.94 5.98
C VAL A 34 -17.42 -24.69 5.57
N GLU A 35 -18.46 -24.33 6.33
CA GLU A 35 -19.21 -23.09 6.16
C GLU A 35 -18.31 -21.84 6.38
N SER A 36 -17.39 -21.86 7.35
CA SER A 36 -16.45 -20.75 7.57
C SER A 36 -15.41 -20.60 6.46
N VAL A 37 -15.01 -21.72 5.83
CA VAL A 37 -14.10 -21.69 4.66
C VAL A 37 -14.82 -21.13 3.45
N GLU A 38 -16.05 -21.55 3.18
CA GLU A 38 -16.88 -21.04 2.08
C GLU A 38 -17.18 -19.54 2.23
N GLU A 39 -17.49 -19.08 3.46
CA GLU A 39 -17.68 -17.65 3.76
C GLU A 39 -16.40 -16.82 3.55
N GLN A 40 -15.24 -17.36 3.92
CA GLN A 40 -13.95 -16.70 3.65
C GLN A 40 -13.65 -16.62 2.16
N GLU A 41 -13.89 -17.69 1.40
CA GLU A 41 -13.69 -17.69 -0.06
C GLU A 41 -14.58 -16.64 -0.74
N GLN A 42 -15.85 -16.54 -0.34
CA GLN A 42 -16.78 -15.54 -0.84
C GLN A 42 -16.33 -14.12 -0.49
N SER A 43 -15.85 -13.89 0.74
CA SER A 43 -15.31 -12.60 1.17
C SER A 43 -14.06 -12.20 0.39
N ILE A 44 -13.18 -13.16 0.09
CA ILE A 44 -11.97 -12.93 -0.70
C ILE A 44 -12.33 -12.56 -2.14
N GLU A 45 -13.34 -13.20 -2.73
CA GLU A 45 -13.80 -12.89 -4.08
C GLU A 45 -14.40 -11.48 -4.17
N GLU A 46 -15.22 -11.08 -3.19
CA GLU A 46 -15.77 -9.72 -3.10
C GLU A 46 -14.67 -8.65 -2.95
N LEU A 47 -13.67 -8.91 -2.10
CA LEU A 47 -12.53 -8.03 -1.93
C LEU A 47 -11.70 -7.90 -3.22
N ARG A 48 -11.48 -9.00 -3.94
CA ARG A 48 -10.79 -8.98 -5.24
C ARG A 48 -11.57 -8.18 -6.28
N GLY A 49 -12.89 -8.33 -6.32
CA GLY A 49 -13.76 -7.53 -7.19
C GLY A 49 -13.65 -6.04 -6.88
N THR A 50 -13.75 -5.67 -5.60
CA THR A 50 -13.62 -4.28 -5.14
C THR A 50 -12.25 -3.68 -5.50
N ILE A 51 -11.16 -4.44 -5.32
CA ILE A 51 -9.82 -3.98 -5.71
C ILE A 51 -9.73 -3.77 -7.23
N GLY A 52 -10.35 -4.65 -8.02
CA GLY A 52 -10.43 -4.50 -9.47
C GLY A 52 -11.10 -3.19 -9.88
N GLU A 53 -12.30 -2.94 -9.37
CA GLU A 53 -13.06 -1.71 -9.64
C GLU A 53 -12.32 -0.45 -9.16
N GLN A 54 -11.63 -0.54 -8.02
CA GLN A 54 -10.82 0.55 -7.51
C GLN A 54 -9.63 0.85 -8.42
N ASN A 55 -8.95 -0.16 -8.96
CA ASN A 55 -7.85 0.02 -9.90
C ASN A 55 -8.32 0.67 -11.20
N GLU A 56 -9.42 0.20 -11.79
CA GLU A 56 -9.99 0.81 -13.01
C GLU A 56 -10.31 2.30 -12.79
N ARG A 57 -10.85 2.63 -11.61
CA ARG A 57 -11.16 4.02 -11.26
C ARG A 57 -9.90 4.87 -11.01
N ILE A 58 -8.84 4.28 -10.48
CA ILE A 58 -7.54 4.94 -10.34
C ILE A 58 -6.97 5.26 -11.73
N GLU A 59 -6.99 4.31 -12.66
CA GLU A 59 -6.50 4.52 -14.03
C GLU A 59 -7.27 5.65 -14.75
N GLU A 60 -8.60 5.69 -14.60
CA GLU A 60 -9.41 6.78 -15.14
C GLU A 60 -9.03 8.14 -14.53
N LEU A 61 -8.89 8.19 -13.20
CA LEU A 61 -8.53 9.42 -12.48
C LEU A 61 -7.12 9.89 -12.84
N GLU A 62 -6.17 8.99 -13.03
CA GLU A 62 -4.82 9.31 -13.50
C GLU A 62 -4.85 9.94 -14.90
N GLY A 63 -5.65 9.37 -15.82
CA GLY A 63 -5.85 9.96 -17.15
C GLY A 63 -6.45 11.37 -17.09
N LEU A 64 -7.47 11.58 -16.26
CA LEU A 64 -8.09 12.90 -16.07
C LEU A 64 -7.13 13.90 -15.42
N LEU A 65 -6.28 13.46 -14.48
CA LEU A 65 -5.27 14.31 -13.86
C LEU A 65 -4.19 14.73 -14.86
N LEU A 66 -3.76 13.82 -15.74
CA LEU A 66 -2.80 14.14 -16.80
C LEU A 66 -3.37 15.19 -17.75
N ASP A 67 -4.62 15.03 -18.18
CA ASP A 67 -5.33 16.01 -19.03
C ASP A 67 -5.53 17.36 -18.33
N LEU A 68 -5.87 17.36 -17.03
CA LEU A 68 -5.96 18.58 -16.22
C LEU A 68 -4.59 19.25 -16.06
N SER A 69 -3.53 18.48 -15.85
CA SER A 69 -2.16 19.00 -15.73
C SER A 69 -1.68 19.66 -17.02
N ALA A 70 -2.06 19.11 -18.17
CA ALA A 70 -1.79 19.71 -19.47
C ALA A 70 -2.51 21.06 -19.63
N ARG A 71 -3.80 21.15 -19.25
CA ARG A 71 -4.57 22.41 -19.30
C ARG A 71 -4.13 23.44 -18.26
N VAL A 72 -3.73 23.03 -17.06
CA VAL A 72 -3.23 23.97 -16.03
C VAL A 72 -1.86 24.53 -16.44
N ALA A 73 -1.06 23.76 -17.18
CA ALA A 73 0.19 24.24 -17.76
C ALA A 73 0.00 25.39 -18.77
N ASP A 74 -1.19 25.54 -19.39
CA ASP A 74 -1.50 26.69 -20.26
C ASP A 74 -1.57 28.03 -19.49
N GLY A 75 -1.74 28.00 -18.16
CA GLY A 75 -1.87 29.20 -17.31
C GLY A 75 -0.55 29.74 -16.74
N ASP A 76 0.33 28.86 -16.24
CA ASP A 76 1.55 29.26 -15.49
C ASP A 76 2.82 28.44 -15.84
N GLY A 77 2.80 27.69 -16.95
CA GLY A 77 4.05 27.26 -17.62
C GLY A 77 4.83 26.10 -17.00
N THR A 78 4.19 25.25 -16.19
CA THR A 78 4.82 23.99 -15.72
C THR A 78 3.84 22.84 -15.87
N GLY A 79 4.11 21.91 -16.79
CA GLY A 79 3.34 20.68 -17.01
C GLY A 79 4.19 19.42 -16.84
N VAL A 80 3.57 18.23 -16.86
CA VAL A 80 4.27 16.94 -16.80
C VAL A 80 4.06 16.19 -18.11
N CYS A 81 5.15 15.75 -18.75
CA CYS A 81 5.12 15.02 -20.00
C CYS A 81 4.46 13.64 -19.81
N PRO A 82 3.46 13.25 -20.63
CA PRO A 82 2.80 11.96 -20.51
C PRO A 82 3.73 10.77 -20.81
N GLU A 83 4.69 10.94 -21.73
CA GLU A 83 5.58 9.84 -22.14
C GLU A 83 6.70 9.53 -21.12
N CYS A 84 7.33 10.58 -20.57
CA CYS A 84 8.52 10.39 -19.71
C CYS A 84 8.35 10.95 -18.28
N HIS A 85 7.18 11.46 -17.93
CA HIS A 85 6.89 12.12 -16.66
C HIS A 85 7.84 13.29 -16.32
N GLY A 86 8.45 13.88 -17.36
CA GLY A 86 9.41 14.96 -17.24
C GLY A 86 8.76 16.35 -17.25
N PRO A 87 9.47 17.38 -16.73
CA PRO A 87 8.93 18.74 -16.71
C PRO A 87 8.79 19.31 -18.12
N MET A 88 7.60 19.84 -18.40
CA MET A 88 7.25 20.60 -19.60
C MET A 88 7.31 22.10 -19.33
N ILE A 89 7.87 22.83 -20.28
CA ILE A 89 8.01 24.30 -20.21
C ILE A 89 7.54 24.95 -21.50
N LYS A 90 7.02 26.18 -21.39
CA LYS A 90 6.72 27.03 -22.54
C LYS A 90 7.99 27.74 -23.02
N ARG A 91 8.41 27.47 -24.25
CA ARG A 91 9.44 28.24 -24.95
C ARG A 91 8.78 29.34 -25.75
N ASN A 92 9.22 30.58 -25.54
CA ASN A 92 8.70 31.75 -26.25
C ASN A 92 9.84 32.49 -26.97
N PRO A 93 10.34 31.98 -28.13
CA PRO A 93 11.43 32.61 -28.85
C PRO A 93 10.99 33.97 -29.43
N TRP A 94 11.89 34.96 -29.46
CA TRP A 94 11.54 36.32 -29.88
C TRP A 94 11.10 36.44 -31.36
N PHE A 95 11.44 35.44 -32.19
CA PHE A 95 11.16 35.42 -33.63
C PHE A 95 10.41 34.17 -34.12
N ARG A 96 9.88 33.34 -33.21
CA ARG A 96 9.13 32.13 -33.56
C ARG A 96 7.86 32.00 -32.70
N SER A 97 6.93 31.20 -33.20
CA SER A 97 5.78 30.68 -32.45
C SER A 97 6.20 30.16 -31.08
N ALA A 98 5.37 30.42 -30.08
CA ALA A 98 5.56 29.82 -28.77
C ALA A 98 5.30 28.33 -28.89
N ARG A 99 6.01 27.50 -28.12
CA ARG A 99 5.76 26.06 -28.10
C ARG A 99 5.92 25.50 -26.71
N ILE A 100 5.18 24.45 -26.40
CA ILE A 100 5.33 23.67 -25.17
C ILE A 100 6.15 22.43 -25.51
N GLU A 101 7.30 22.29 -24.84
CA GLU A 101 8.20 21.15 -25.04
C GLU A 101 8.57 20.50 -23.69
N CYS A 102 8.70 19.17 -23.68
CA CYS A 102 9.29 18.46 -22.55
C CYS A 102 10.81 18.67 -22.54
N THR A 103 11.37 19.00 -21.37
CA THR A 103 12.81 19.19 -21.21
C THR A 103 13.63 17.89 -21.14
N GLN A 104 12.98 16.75 -20.91
CA GLN A 104 13.63 15.45 -20.81
C GLN A 104 13.62 14.68 -22.14
N CYS A 105 12.45 14.43 -22.72
CA CYS A 105 12.34 13.68 -23.97
C CYS A 105 12.35 14.56 -25.23
N GLY A 106 12.13 15.88 -25.09
CA GLY A 106 12.14 16.83 -26.21
C GLY A 106 10.85 16.87 -27.05
N GLU A 107 9.81 16.17 -26.62
CA GLU A 107 8.53 16.10 -27.34
C GLU A 107 7.76 17.43 -27.27
N VAL A 108 7.11 17.79 -28.38
CA VAL A 108 6.38 19.06 -28.55
C VAL A 108 4.88 18.78 -28.54
N PHE A 109 4.18 19.39 -27.60
CA PHE A 109 2.75 19.11 -27.35
C PHE A 109 1.82 20.16 -27.98
N HIS A 110 2.29 21.40 -28.08
CA HIS A 110 1.51 22.48 -28.69
C HIS A 110 2.43 23.55 -29.28
N GLU A 111 2.06 24.07 -30.45
CA GLU A 111 2.66 25.24 -31.09
C GLU A 111 1.58 26.34 -31.24
N TYR A 112 1.89 27.58 -30.88
CA TYR A 112 0.98 28.74 -30.88
C TYR A 112 1.22 29.66 -32.08
#